data_AF-A0A6A6GEF0-F1
#
_entry.id   AF-A0A6A6GEF0-F1
#
_cell.length_a   1.000
_cell.length_b   1.000
_cell.length_c   1.000
_cell.angle_alpha   90.00
_cell.angle_beta   90.00
_cell.angle_gamma   90.00
#
_symmetry.space_group_name_H-M   'P 1'
#
loop_
_entity.id
_entity.type
_entity.pdbx_description
1 polymer ?
#
loop_
_entity_poly.entity_id
_entity_poly.type
_entity_poly.pdbx_seq_one_letter_code
_entity_poly.pdbx_strand_id
1 'polypeptide(L)'
;RISRLRLPLAPLLPMPSGPPHPDFPLTLLAYHLLTEDQLDRLAHYYHQSTPGVYTNEYPAPVLWPRRRSSASLLDDDERIAIKRRKIGKFIGLVGMQTP
;
A
#
# COMPACT_ATOMS: atom_id res chain seq x y z
N ARG A 1 7.40 -18.35 11.37
CA ARG A 1 6.51 -19.51 11.13
C ARG A 1 5.64 -19.22 9.90
N ILE A 2 5.66 -20.11 8.91
CA ILE A 2 4.95 -19.92 7.63
C ILE A 2 3.42 -19.79 7.79
N SER A 3 2.85 -20.33 8.87
CA SER A 3 1.43 -20.24 9.20
C SER A 3 0.90 -18.80 9.25
N ARG A 4 1.74 -17.83 9.64
CA ARG A 4 1.37 -16.41 9.69
C ARG A 4 1.04 -15.84 8.31
N LEU A 5 1.57 -16.41 7.23
CA LEU A 5 1.29 -15.95 5.86
C LEU A 5 -0.17 -16.22 5.43
N ARG A 6 -0.87 -17.13 6.12
CA ARG A 6 -2.29 -17.44 5.87
C ARG A 6 -3.25 -16.52 6.63
N LEU A 7 -2.75 -15.60 7.45
CA LEU A 7 -3.60 -14.68 8.21
C LEU A 7 -4.44 -13.85 7.23
N PRO A 8 -5.78 -13.86 7.35
CA PRO A 8 -6.65 -13.09 6.48
C PRO A 8 -6.53 -11.59 6.78
N LEU A 9 -6.69 -10.78 5.74
CA LEU A 9 -6.75 -9.33 5.81
C LEU A 9 -8.15 -8.86 5.41
N ALA A 10 -8.71 -7.92 6.16
CA ALA A 10 -9.98 -7.30 5.82
C ALA A 10 -9.77 -6.25 4.70
N PRO A 11 -10.56 -6.26 3.62
CA PRO A 11 -10.48 -5.26 2.57
C PRO A 11 -10.80 -3.85 3.08
N LEU A 12 -9.99 -2.87 2.67
CA LEU A 12 -10.30 -1.46 2.90
C LEU A 12 -11.33 -0.98 1.87
N LEU A 13 -12.29 -0.18 2.30
CA LEU A 13 -13.26 0.46 1.41
C LEU A 13 -12.72 1.81 0.92
N PRO A 14 -12.91 2.15 -0.37
CA PRO A 14 -12.56 3.45 -0.88
C PRO A 14 -13.56 4.53 -0.44
N MET A 15 -13.06 5.76 -0.39
CA MET A 15 -13.87 6.96 -0.18
C MET A 15 -14.29 7.58 -1.53
N PRO A 16 -15.51 8.16 -1.62
CA PRO A 16 -16.54 8.18 -0.58
C PRO A 16 -17.34 6.86 -0.49
N SER A 17 -17.31 6.05 -1.55
CA SER A 17 -17.93 4.71 -1.60
C SER A 17 -17.38 3.91 -2.78
N GLY A 18 -17.53 2.57 -2.74
CA GLY A 18 -17.15 1.68 -3.83
C GLY A 18 -16.73 0.30 -3.34
N PRO A 19 -16.49 -0.66 -4.25
CA PRO A 19 -15.92 -1.96 -3.89
C PRO A 19 -14.43 -1.79 -3.50
N PRO A 20 -13.87 -2.70 -2.71
CA PRO A 20 -12.42 -2.79 -2.57
C PRO A 20 -11.74 -2.96 -3.93
N HIS A 21 -10.52 -2.42 -4.06
CA HIS A 21 -9.71 -2.61 -5.26
C HIS A 21 -9.47 -4.12 -5.53
N PRO A 22 -9.53 -4.61 -6.79
CA PRO A 22 -9.38 -6.03 -7.10
C PRO A 22 -8.02 -6.62 -6.68
N ASP A 23 -6.96 -5.82 -6.71
CA ASP A 23 -5.62 -6.22 -6.23
C ASP A 23 -5.47 -6.12 -4.69
N PHE A 24 -6.51 -5.80 -3.91
CA PHE A 24 -6.37 -5.69 -2.46
C PHE A 24 -5.99 -7.07 -1.87
N PRO A 25 -4.90 -7.16 -1.08
CA PRO A 25 -4.43 -8.45 -0.58
C PRO A 25 -5.38 -9.01 0.49
N LEU A 26 -5.86 -10.24 0.30
CA LEU A 26 -6.76 -10.91 1.25
C LEU A 26 -6.01 -11.74 2.32
N THR A 27 -4.69 -11.86 2.19
CA THR A 27 -3.83 -12.55 3.17
C THR A 27 -2.48 -11.87 3.27
N LEU A 28 -1.74 -12.14 4.35
CA LEU A 28 -0.36 -11.67 4.48
C LEU A 28 0.55 -12.21 3.36
N LEU A 29 0.34 -13.44 2.87
CA LEU A 29 1.06 -13.97 1.71
C LEU A 29 0.82 -13.10 0.47
N ALA A 30 -0.46 -12.86 0.14
CA ALA A 30 -0.83 -12.06 -1.02
C ALA A 30 -0.24 -10.64 -0.94
N TYR A 31 -0.26 -10.03 0.25
CA TYR A 31 0.38 -8.73 0.50
C TYR A 31 1.88 -8.73 0.19
N HIS A 32 2.61 -9.77 0.62
CA HIS A 32 4.05 -9.87 0.35
C HIS A 32 4.37 -10.09 -1.13
N LEU A 33 3.44 -10.64 -1.91
CA LEU A 33 3.58 -10.92 -3.34
C LEU A 33 3.14 -9.76 -4.23
N LEU A 34 2.64 -8.65 -3.69
CA LEU A 34 2.27 -7.48 -4.49
C LEU A 34 3.47 -6.96 -5.30
N THR A 35 3.23 -6.80 -6.59
CA THR A 35 4.19 -6.19 -7.53
C THR A 35 4.22 -4.67 -7.39
N GLU A 36 5.23 -4.02 -7.95
CA GLU A 36 5.31 -2.56 -7.94
C GLU A 36 4.06 -1.90 -8.57
N ASP A 37 3.63 -2.40 -9.72
CA ASP A 37 2.45 -1.86 -10.41
C ASP A 37 1.17 -2.04 -9.59
N GLN A 38 1.02 -3.16 -8.88
CA GLN A 38 -0.12 -3.37 -7.98
C GLN A 38 -0.09 -2.39 -6.81
N LEU A 39 1.08 -2.14 -6.23
CA LEU A 39 1.26 -1.16 -5.15
C LEU A 39 0.90 0.27 -5.63
N ASP A 40 1.34 0.66 -6.82
CA ASP A 40 1.02 1.97 -7.40
C ASP A 40 -0.47 2.12 -7.72
N ARG A 41 -1.12 1.07 -8.25
CA ARG A 41 -2.57 1.06 -8.49
C ARG A 41 -3.36 1.20 -7.19
N LEU A 42 -3.00 0.46 -6.14
CA LEU A 42 -3.61 0.58 -4.82
C LEU A 42 -3.44 2.00 -4.27
N ALA A 43 -2.23 2.56 -4.32
CA ALA A 43 -1.97 3.91 -3.84
C ALA A 43 -2.75 4.97 -4.60
N HIS A 44 -2.95 4.81 -5.91
CA HIS A 44 -3.77 5.73 -6.70
C HIS A 44 -5.26 5.61 -6.35
N TYR A 45 -5.78 4.38 -6.30
CA TYR A 45 -7.18 4.10 -6.00
C TYR A 45 -7.62 4.66 -4.64
N TYR A 46 -6.76 4.55 -3.63
CA TYR A 46 -7.03 5.09 -2.29
C TYR A 46 -6.51 6.52 -2.09
N HIS A 47 -6.29 7.32 -3.14
CA HIS A 47 -5.92 8.74 -3.07
C HIS A 47 -4.61 9.03 -2.32
N GLN A 48 -3.67 8.08 -2.29
CA GLN A 48 -2.37 8.21 -1.61
C GLN A 48 -1.27 8.68 -2.57
N SER A 49 -1.28 8.25 -3.83
CA SER A 49 -0.30 8.68 -4.84
C SER A 49 -0.70 9.98 -5.56
N THR A 50 -2.00 10.26 -5.62
CA THR A 50 -2.56 11.51 -6.14
C THR A 50 -3.49 12.10 -5.08
N PRO A 51 -2.92 12.83 -4.10
CA PRO A 51 -3.72 13.36 -2.99
C PRO A 51 -4.85 14.27 -3.46
N GLY A 52 -5.98 14.20 -2.77
CA GLY A 52 -7.18 14.98 -3.05
C GLY A 52 -8.02 15.15 -1.78
N VAL A 53 -9.29 15.51 -1.95
CA VAL A 53 -10.20 15.83 -0.84
C VAL A 53 -10.39 14.67 0.15
N TYR A 54 -10.24 13.41 -0.31
CA TYR A 54 -10.44 12.22 0.53
C TYR A 54 -9.17 11.67 1.17
N THR A 55 -7.99 12.20 0.86
CA THR A 55 -6.72 11.61 1.32
C THR A 55 -6.63 11.54 2.84
N ASN A 56 -7.11 12.57 3.53
CA ASN A 56 -7.08 12.67 4.98
C ASN A 56 -8.25 11.97 5.68
N GLU A 57 -9.22 11.44 4.92
CA GLU A 57 -10.35 10.68 5.46
C GLU A 57 -9.99 9.23 5.76
N TYR A 58 -8.86 8.75 5.24
CA TYR A 58 -8.35 7.42 5.59
C TYR A 58 -7.62 7.44 6.94
N PRO A 59 -7.70 6.36 7.74
CA PRO A 59 -7.12 6.34 9.09
C PRO A 59 -5.60 6.54 9.18
N ALA A 60 -4.86 6.16 8.12
CA ALA A 60 -3.41 6.19 8.12
C ALA A 60 -2.85 6.67 6.77
N PRO A 61 -3.05 7.94 6.36
CA PRO A 61 -2.57 8.44 5.08
C PRO A 61 -1.04 8.30 4.97
N VAL A 62 -0.54 8.02 3.77
CA VAL A 62 0.88 7.82 3.50
C VAL A 62 1.37 8.75 2.39
N LEU A 63 2.54 9.35 2.61
CA LEU A 63 3.24 10.11 1.58
C LEU A 63 3.79 9.14 0.53
N TRP A 64 3.16 9.04 -0.64
CA TRP A 64 3.61 8.17 -1.70
C TRP A 64 4.87 8.71 -2.40
N PRO A 65 5.86 7.86 -2.75
CA PRO A 65 7.03 8.30 -3.51
C PRO A 65 6.60 8.79 -4.89
N ARG A 66 7.00 10.00 -5.28
CA ARG A 66 6.79 10.49 -6.65
C ARG A 66 7.80 9.82 -7.59
N ARG A 67 7.41 9.65 -8.86
CA ARG A 67 8.26 9.10 -9.93
C ARG A 67 9.62 9.80 -10.13
N ARG A 68 9.82 11.01 -9.56
CA ARG A 68 11.07 11.78 -9.61
C ARG A 68 11.64 12.13 -8.23
N SER A 69 11.23 11.40 -7.19
CA SER A 69 11.79 11.55 -5.84
C SER A 69 13.15 10.85 -5.75
N SER A 70 13.91 11.07 -4.67
CA SER A 70 15.13 10.30 -4.41
C SER A 70 14.89 8.78 -4.45
N ALA A 71 13.65 8.33 -4.17
CA ALA A 71 13.27 6.93 -4.30
C ALA A 71 13.28 6.39 -5.74
N SER A 72 13.28 7.26 -6.77
CA SER A 72 13.46 6.83 -8.17
C SER A 72 14.92 6.56 -8.53
N LEU A 73 15.86 6.88 -7.63
CA LEU A 73 17.29 6.58 -7.78
C LEU A 73 17.68 5.26 -7.09
N LEU A 74 16.75 4.64 -6.37
CA LEU A 74 16.94 3.35 -5.72
C LEU A 74 16.82 2.21 -6.73
N ASP A 75 17.40 1.08 -6.39
CA ASP A 75 17.16 -0.15 -7.13
C ASP A 75 15.67 -0.58 -7.03
N ASP A 76 15.27 -1.50 -7.90
CA ASP A 76 13.89 -1.95 -7.98
C ASP A 76 13.41 -2.60 -6.67
N ASP A 77 14.27 -3.37 -6.00
CA ASP A 77 13.92 -4.11 -4.78
C ASP A 77 13.71 -3.17 -3.59
N GLU A 78 14.57 -2.17 -3.41
CA GLU A 78 14.46 -1.13 -2.40
C GLU A 78 13.21 -0.28 -2.62
N ARG A 79 12.96 0.12 -3.86
CA ARG A 79 11.78 0.90 -4.24
C ARG A 79 10.49 0.13 -3.94
N ILE A 80 10.42 -1.15 -4.31
CA ILE A 80 9.30 -2.03 -4.01
C ILE A 80 9.14 -2.20 -2.49
N ALA A 81 10.24 -2.41 -1.75
CA ALA A 81 10.19 -2.57 -0.31
C ALA A 81 9.62 -1.33 0.40
N ILE A 82 10.00 -0.12 -0.03
CA ILE A 82 9.45 1.14 0.50
C ILE A 82 7.96 1.27 0.19
N LYS A 83 7.55 1.07 -1.08
CA LYS A 83 6.14 1.13 -1.48
C LYS A 83 5.29 0.11 -0.72
N ARG A 84 5.79 -1.12 -0.57
CA ARG A 84 5.14 -2.18 0.19
C ARG A 84 4.95 -1.77 1.65
N ARG A 85 6.00 -1.27 2.33
CA ARG A 85 5.89 -0.76 3.72
C ARG A 85 4.85 0.36 3.83
N LYS A 86 4.81 1.30 2.89
CA LYS A 86 3.79 2.37 2.88
C LYS A 86 2.37 1.81 2.76
N ILE A 87 2.12 0.88 1.84
CA ILE A 87 0.82 0.20 1.75
C ILE A 87 0.52 -0.58 3.04
N GLY A 88 1.49 -1.31 3.59
CA GLY A 88 1.33 -2.04 4.84
C GLY A 88 0.89 -1.12 5.98
N LYS A 89 1.53 0.04 6.13
CA LYS A 89 1.13 1.06 7.12
C LYS A 89 -0.30 1.56 6.85
N PHE A 90 -0.60 1.87 5.60
CA PHE A 90 -1.91 2.39 5.17
C PHE A 90 -3.06 1.42 5.48
N ILE A 91 -2.86 0.11 5.29
CA ILE A 91 -3.87 -0.93 5.58
C ILE A 91 -3.83 -1.44 7.03
N GLY A 92 -3.05 -0.81 7.92
CA GLY A 92 -3.05 -1.10 9.36
C GLY A 92 -2.09 -2.20 9.83
N LEU A 93 -1.08 -2.58 9.04
CA LEU A 93 -0.04 -3.51 9.49
C LEU A 93 0.97 -2.81 10.44
N VAL A 94 1.39 -3.53 11.48
CA VAL A 94 2.34 -3.06 12.48
C VAL A 94 3.79 -3.26 12.00
N GLY A 95 4.70 -2.35 12.39
CA GLY A 95 6.13 -2.45 12.07
C GLY A 95 6.50 -2.01 10.65
N MET A 96 5.72 -1.09 10.08
CA MET A 96 5.84 -0.65 8.68
C MET A 96 6.53 0.72 8.54
N GLN A 97 7.52 1.02 9.39
CA GLN A 97 8.29 2.25 9.28
C GLN A 97 9.10 2.27 7.98
N THR A 98 9.04 3.38 7.25
CA THR A 98 9.96 3.68 6.15
C THR A 98 11.16 4.45 6.70
N PRO A 99 12.38 4.20 6.21
CA PRO A 99 13.55 5.05 6.48
C PRO A 99 13.30 6.51 6.11
#